data_AF-A0A2V8M607-F1
#
_entry.id   AF-A0A2V8M607-F1
#
_cell.length_a   1.000
_cell.length_b   1.000
_cell.length_c   1.000
_cell.angle_alpha   90.00
_cell.angle_beta   90.00
_cell.angle_gamma   90.00
#
_symmetry.space_group_name_H-M   'P 1'
#
loop_
_entity.id
_entity.type
_entity.pdbx_description
1 polymer ?
#
loop_
_entity_poly.entity_id
_entity_poly.type
_entity_poly.pdbx_seq_one_letter_code
_entity_poly.pdbx_strand_id
1 'polypeptide(L)'
;MRLFPFGRPAIRYGIAVALCSYSLAAAFSVTGHAGQSRSITERVYSAGQAGRGQQIYQAQCAGCHGNTMEGTTGPPLAGDSFLSNWSGRSLANLVDKIQ
;
A
#
# COMPACT_ATOMS: atom_id res chain seq x y z
N MET A 1 50.37 29.82 27.69
CA MET A 1 49.25 29.18 26.97
C MET A 1 49.38 29.49 25.47
N ARG A 2 49.74 28.52 24.63
CA ARG A 2 49.83 28.69 23.17
C ARG A 2 48.55 28.17 22.53
N LEU A 3 47.72 29.08 22.00
CA LEU A 3 46.53 28.75 21.20
C LEU A 3 46.99 28.13 19.88
N PHE A 4 46.57 26.91 19.58
CA PHE A 4 46.80 26.28 18.28
C PHE A 4 46.09 27.08 17.17
N PRO A 5 46.76 27.53 16.10
CA PRO A 5 46.08 28.10 14.95
C PRO A 5 45.73 26.94 14.02
N PHE A 6 44.53 26.38 14.16
CA PHE A 6 43.99 25.55 13.09
C PHE A 6 43.86 26.44 11.85
N GLY A 7 44.71 26.19 10.85
CA GLY A 7 44.80 27.01 9.65
C GLY A 7 43.46 27.07 8.93
N ARG A 8 43.05 28.28 8.55
CA ARG A 8 41.90 28.61 7.69
C ARG A 8 41.62 27.61 6.52
N PRO A 9 42.62 26.99 5.85
CA PRO A 9 42.35 25.95 4.86
C PRO A 9 41.70 24.68 5.44
N ALA A 10 42.07 24.21 6.63
CA ALA A 10 41.54 22.98 7.23
C ALA A 10 40.03 23.08 7.53
N ILE A 11 39.58 24.26 7.94
CA ILE A 11 38.15 24.55 8.20
C ILE A 11 37.36 24.56 6.88
N ARG A 12 37.93 25.10 5.80
CA ARG A 12 37.31 25.12 4.47
C ARG A 12 37.16 23.73 3.87
N TYR A 13 38.16 22.87 4.02
CA TYR A 13 38.09 21.48 3.57
C TYR A 13 37.08 20.65 4.38
N GLY A 14 37.00 20.87 5.70
CA GLY A 14 35.99 20.21 6.54
C GLY A 14 34.54 20.54 6.14
N ILE A 15 34.26 21.81 5.82
CA ILE A 15 32.93 22.24 5.36
C ILE A 15 32.61 21.66 3.98
N ALA A 16 33.57 21.67 3.04
CA ALA A 16 33.37 21.14 1.69
C ALA A 16 33.06 19.64 1.70
N VAL A 17 33.75 18.85 2.54
CA VAL A 17 33.50 17.42 2.69
C VAL A 17 32.12 17.15 3.29
N ALA A 18 31.70 17.92 4.31
CA ALA A 18 30.40 17.77 4.95
C ALA A 18 29.22 18.11 4.02
N LEU A 19 29.38 19.10 3.14
CA LEU A 19 28.35 19.46 2.16
C LEU A 19 28.23 18.40 1.05
N CYS A 20 29.34 17.81 0.64
CA CYS A 20 29.36 16.76 -0.38
C CYS A 20 28.69 15.47 0.13
N SER A 21 28.99 15.07 1.38
CA SER A 21 28.37 13.90 2.01
C SER A 21 26.87 14.10 2.25
N TYR A 22 26.43 15.30 2.63
CA TYR A 22 25.01 15.62 2.79
C TYR A 22 24.23 15.53 1.46
N SER A 23 24.84 16.00 0.36
CA SER A 23 24.24 15.95 -0.98
C SER A 23 24.08 14.51 -1.50
N LEU A 24 25.04 13.62 -1.22
CA LEU A 24 24.98 12.19 -1.59
C LEU A 24 23.88 11.44 -0.82
N ALA A 25 23.69 11.74 0.47
CA ALA A 25 22.65 11.11 1.28
C ALA A 25 21.23 11.52 0.85
N ALA A 26 21.03 12.78 0.45
CA ALA A 26 19.74 13.27 -0.01
C ALA A 26 19.26 12.61 -1.33
N ALA A 27 20.19 12.25 -2.23
CA ALA A 27 19.87 11.60 -3.49
C ALA A 27 19.29 10.18 -3.30
N PHE A 28 19.68 9.47 -2.25
CA PHE A 28 19.19 8.11 -1.98
C PHE A 28 17.72 8.08 -1.49
N SER A 29 17.29 9.11 -0.76
CA SER A 29 15.95 9.18 -0.16
C SER A 29 14.83 9.44 -1.18
N VAL A 30 15.14 10.04 -2.34
CA VAL A 30 14.14 10.40 -3.37
C VAL A 30 13.68 9.18 -4.18
N THR A 31 14.51 8.14 -4.32
CA THR A 31 14.21 6.94 -5.11
C THR A 31 13.19 5.97 -4.46
N GLY A 32 12.74 6.23 -3.23
CA GLY A 32 11.93 5.27 -2.44
C GLY A 32 10.40 5.40 -2.52
N HIS A 33 9.84 6.40 -3.23
CA HIS A 33 8.40 6.69 -3.20
C HIS A 33 7.67 6.54 -4.54
N ALA A 34 8.19 5.76 -5.48
CA ALA A 34 7.36 5.26 -6.58
C ALA A 34 6.42 4.17 -6.05
N GLY A 35 5.40 4.58 -5.28
CA GLY A 35 4.25 3.75 -4.96
C GLY A 35 3.55 3.39 -6.26
N GLN A 36 3.94 2.27 -6.85
CA GLN A 36 3.38 1.77 -8.08
C GLN A 36 1.88 1.58 -7.85
N SER A 37 1.07 2.36 -8.57
CA SER A 37 -0.38 2.24 -8.59
C SER A 37 -0.74 0.90 -9.24
N ARG A 38 -0.68 -0.19 -8.47
CA ARG A 38 -1.17 -1.49 -8.91
C ARG A 38 -2.66 -1.37 -9.16
N SER A 39 -3.07 -1.74 -10.37
CA SER A 39 -4.49 -1.82 -10.69
C SER A 39 -5.14 -2.88 -9.79
N ILE A 40 -6.38 -2.65 -9.35
CA ILE A 40 -7.18 -3.68 -8.66
C ILE A 40 -7.36 -4.96 -9.49
N THR A 41 -7.17 -4.86 -10.82
CA THR A 41 -7.15 -6.01 -11.73
C THR A 41 -5.88 -6.85 -11.60
N GLU A 42 -4.77 -6.25 -11.14
CA GLU A 42 -3.54 -6.96 -10.80
C GLU A 42 -3.68 -7.49 -9.36
N ARG A 43 -4.30 -8.66 -9.22
CA ARG A 43 -4.44 -9.46 -7.98
C ARG A 43 -3.78 -8.81 -6.75
N VAL A 44 -4.55 -8.00 -6.03
CA VAL A 44 -4.09 -7.21 -4.86
C VAL A 44 -4.00 -8.04 -3.56
N TYR A 45 -4.28 -9.34 -3.63
CA TYR A 45 -4.27 -10.27 -2.50
C TYR A 45 -3.63 -11.61 -2.86
N SER A 46 -2.98 -12.25 -1.89
CA SER A 46 -2.41 -13.59 -2.03
C SER A 46 -3.47 -14.70 -2.04
N ALA A 47 -3.14 -15.87 -2.60
CA ALA A 47 -4.00 -17.05 -2.52
C ALA A 47 -4.35 -17.43 -1.07
N GLY A 48 -3.41 -17.28 -0.14
CA GLY A 48 -3.66 -17.51 1.28
C GLY A 48 -4.67 -16.54 1.90
N GLN A 49 -4.69 -15.27 1.46
CA GLN A 49 -5.72 -14.32 1.87
C GLN A 49 -7.09 -14.71 1.29
N ALA A 50 -7.14 -15.14 0.03
CA ALA A 50 -8.38 -15.63 -0.59
C ALA A 50 -8.96 -16.82 0.17
N GLY A 51 -8.12 -17.80 0.54
CA GLY A 51 -8.55 -18.98 1.29
C GLY A 51 -9.12 -18.64 2.66
N ARG A 52 -8.50 -17.71 3.40
CA ARG A 52 -9.06 -17.22 4.68
C ARG A 52 -10.38 -16.49 4.48
N GLY A 53 -10.49 -15.65 3.45
CA GLY A 53 -11.72 -14.95 3.09
C GLY A 53 -12.86 -15.93 2.76
N GLN A 54 -12.56 -17.01 2.02
CA GLN A 54 -13.53 -18.05 1.70
C GLN A 54 -14.07 -18.75 2.96
N GLN A 55 -13.22 -19.07 3.94
CA GLN A 55 -13.68 -19.68 5.20
C GLN A 55 -14.66 -18.78 5.95
N ILE A 56 -14.38 -17.47 6.01
CA ILE A 56 -15.27 -16.48 6.63
C ILE A 56 -16.58 -16.38 5.85
N TYR A 57 -16.50 -16.29 4.51
CA TYR A 57 -17.68 -16.21 3.64
C TYR A 57 -18.65 -17.37 3.88
N GLN A 58 -18.13 -18.61 3.93
CA GLN A 58 -18.98 -19.78 4.17
C GLN A 58 -19.62 -19.78 5.55
N ALA A 59 -18.91 -19.30 6.57
CA ALA A 59 -19.41 -19.26 7.94
C ALA A 59 -20.44 -18.15 8.18
N GLN A 60 -20.34 -17.01 7.49
CA GLN A 60 -21.06 -15.78 7.86
C GLN A 60 -21.96 -15.23 6.76
N CYS A 61 -21.65 -15.46 5.48
CA CYS A 61 -22.28 -14.76 4.36
C CYS A 61 -23.12 -15.70 3.48
N ALA A 62 -22.66 -16.95 3.29
CA ALA A 62 -23.25 -17.90 2.35
C ALA A 62 -24.73 -18.21 2.63
N GLY A 63 -25.17 -18.14 3.89
CA GLY A 63 -26.57 -18.37 4.26
C GLY A 63 -27.56 -17.42 3.58
N CYS A 64 -27.15 -16.20 3.25
CA CYS A 64 -27.98 -15.23 2.53
C CYS A 64 -27.52 -15.04 1.08
N HIS A 65 -26.22 -15.13 0.81
CA HIS A 65 -25.64 -14.78 -0.48
C HIS A 65 -25.31 -16.00 -1.38
N GLY A 66 -25.62 -17.21 -0.94
CA GLY A 66 -25.39 -18.44 -1.70
C GLY A 66 -23.98 -19.00 -1.54
N ASN A 67 -23.79 -20.28 -1.85
CA ASN A 67 -22.51 -20.98 -1.64
C ASN A 67 -21.41 -20.55 -2.63
N THR A 68 -21.82 -19.97 -3.75
CA THR A 68 -20.97 -19.54 -4.86
C THR A 68 -21.11 -18.04 -5.14
N MET A 69 -21.63 -17.27 -4.19
CA MET A 69 -21.89 -15.82 -4.31
C MET A 69 -22.97 -15.46 -5.35
N GLU A 70 -23.79 -16.43 -5.73
CA GLU A 70 -24.85 -16.33 -6.73
C GLU A 70 -26.05 -15.48 -6.28
N GLY A 71 -26.16 -15.22 -4.97
CA GLY A 71 -27.32 -14.58 -4.37
C GLY A 71 -28.47 -15.57 -4.19
N THR A 72 -29.13 -15.50 -3.04
CA THR A 72 -30.35 -16.28 -2.77
C THR A 72 -31.39 -15.35 -2.16
N THR A 73 -31.46 -15.27 -0.84
CA THR A 73 -32.26 -14.28 -0.12
C THR A 73 -31.62 -12.89 -0.21
N GLY A 74 -30.29 -12.82 -0.18
CA GLY A 74 -29.49 -11.62 -0.42
C GLY A 74 -29.03 -11.51 -1.87
N PRO A 75 -28.61 -10.31 -2.33
CA PRO A 75 -28.15 -10.09 -3.69
C PRO A 75 -26.86 -10.88 -4.00
N PRO A 76 -26.55 -11.15 -5.27
CA PRO A 76 -25.28 -11.74 -5.67
C PRO A 76 -24.10 -10.86 -5.26
N LEU A 77 -23.00 -11.51 -4.86
CA LEU A 77 -21.73 -10.85 -4.51
C LEU A 77 -20.63 -11.09 -5.57
N ALA A 78 -21.04 -11.57 -6.74
CA ALA A 78 -20.21 -11.76 -7.92
C ALA A 78 -21.01 -11.45 -9.20
N GLY A 79 -20.32 -11.41 -10.34
CA GLY A 79 -20.93 -11.18 -11.66
C GLY A 79 -21.32 -9.72 -11.94
N ASP A 80 -21.98 -9.51 -13.07
CA ASP A 80 -22.23 -8.18 -13.65
C ASP A 80 -23.08 -7.27 -12.76
N SER A 81 -24.07 -7.83 -12.05
CA SER A 81 -24.90 -7.07 -11.11
C SER A 81 -24.10 -6.55 -9.92
N PHE A 82 -23.12 -7.31 -9.44
CA PHE A 82 -22.21 -6.84 -8.39
C PHE A 82 -21.24 -5.79 -8.95
N LEU A 83 -20.61 -6.09 -10.09
CA LEU A 83 -19.62 -5.21 -10.70
C LEU A 83 -20.20 -3.86 -11.15
N SER A 84 -21.46 -3.81 -11.61
CA SER A 84 -22.13 -2.55 -11.98
C SER A 84 -22.27 -1.59 -10.80
N ASN A 85 -22.38 -2.14 -9.57
CA ASN A 85 -22.47 -1.34 -8.36
C ASN A 85 -21.09 -0.97 -7.79
N TRP A 86 -20.09 -1.84 -7.93
CA TRP A 86 -18.84 -1.77 -7.15
C TRP A 86 -17.56 -1.52 -7.96
N SER A 87 -17.53 -1.77 -9.28
CA SER A 87 -16.29 -1.69 -10.09
C SER A 87 -15.65 -0.30 -10.14
N GLY A 88 -16.45 0.77 -9.99
CA GLY A 88 -15.96 2.15 -9.93
C GLY A 88 -15.69 2.68 -8.52
N ARG A 89 -15.88 1.86 -7.48
CA ARG A 89 -15.75 2.25 -6.07
C ARG A 89 -14.47 1.70 -5.45
N SER A 90 -14.01 2.33 -4.37
CA SER A 90 -12.88 1.80 -3.61
C SER A 90 -13.29 0.55 -2.81
N LEU A 91 -12.34 -0.34 -2.55
CA LEU A 91 -12.56 -1.50 -1.68
C LEU A 91 -13.03 -1.09 -0.28
N ALA A 92 -12.54 0.05 0.23
CA ALA A 92 -12.98 0.60 1.52
C ALA A 92 -14.49 0.86 1.56
N ASN A 93 -15.07 1.31 0.44
CA ASN A 93 -16.51 1.55 0.33
C ASN A 93 -17.33 0.25 0.44
N LEU A 94 -16.78 -0.87 -0.04
CA LEU A 94 -17.43 -2.18 0.11
C LEU A 94 -17.32 -2.69 1.54
N VAL A 95 -16.14 -2.58 2.16
CA VAL A 95 -15.90 -3.04 3.55
C VAL A 95 -16.79 -2.32 4.55
N ASP A 96 -17.07 -1.03 4.34
CA ASP A 96 -18.00 -0.24 5.15
C ASP A 96 -19.42 -0.83 5.20
N LYS A 97 -19.85 -1.57 4.16
CA LYS A 97 -21.19 -2.22 4.15
C LYS A 97 -21.24 -3.56 4.86
N ILE A 98 -20.10 -4.10 5.25
CA ILE A 98 -19.98 -5.40 5.93
C ILE A 98 -20.02 -5.20 7.45
N GLN A 99 -19.64 -4.00 7.94
CA GLN A 99 -19.51 -3.67 9.36
C GLN A 99 -20.78 -3.05 9.94
#